data_AF-A0A0B6YBL2-F1
#
_entry.id   AF-A0A0B6YBL2-F1
#
_cell.length_a   1.000
_cell.length_b   1.000
_cell.length_c   1.000
_cell.angle_alpha   90.00
_cell.angle_beta   90.00
_cell.angle_gamma   90.00
#
_symmetry.space_group_name_H-M   'P 1'
#
loop_
_entity.id
_entity.type
_entity.pdbx_description
1 polymer ?
#
loop_
_entity_poly.entity_id
_entity_poly.type
_entity_poly.pdbx_seq_one_letter_code
_entity_poly.pdbx_strand_id
1 'polypeptide(L)'
;SFQHSWSYTNGIDMNNVLKGFPECLQADICLHLNRNLLQNCNAFKGASPGCLRVLSTKFKSTHAPPGDTLVHPGDLLTALYFIARGSIEILKDDTVMAILGKDDIFGEDIKSNNSMQGQSMYCVRALSY
;
A
#
# COMPACT_ATOMS: atom_id res chain seq x y z
N SER A 1 -12.04 -13.22 1.28
CA SER A 1 -12.88 -14.04 0.35
C SER A 1 -12.67 -13.67 -1.12
N PHE A 2 -12.45 -14.69 -1.98
CA PHE A 2 -12.13 -14.61 -3.42
C PHE A 2 -13.13 -13.82 -4.30
N GLN A 3 -14.35 -13.53 -3.81
CA GLN A 3 -15.35 -12.76 -4.56
C GLN A 3 -15.15 -11.24 -4.54
N HIS A 4 -14.32 -10.69 -3.64
CA HIS A 4 -14.15 -9.24 -3.51
C HIS A 4 -12.90 -8.64 -4.15
N SER A 5 -11.89 -9.44 -4.50
CA SER A 5 -10.79 -8.97 -5.38
C SER A 5 -11.27 -8.79 -6.82
N TRP A 6 -12.44 -9.32 -7.17
CA TRP A 6 -13.06 -9.26 -8.49
C TRP A 6 -13.88 -7.98 -8.74
N SER A 7 -14.49 -7.40 -7.71
CA SER A 7 -15.50 -6.34 -7.87
C SER A 7 -14.94 -4.91 -8.03
N TYR A 8 -13.63 -4.70 -7.97
CA TYR A 8 -13.02 -3.38 -8.23
C TYR A 8 -11.98 -3.35 -9.36
N THR A 9 -11.46 -4.51 -9.77
CA THR A 9 -10.56 -4.62 -10.94
C THR A 9 -11.12 -5.51 -12.06
N ASN A 10 -12.35 -6.03 -11.96
CA ASN A 10 -12.88 -7.05 -12.89
C ASN A 10 -11.97 -8.30 -13.03
N GLY A 11 -11.17 -8.63 -12.01
CA GLY A 11 -10.17 -9.71 -12.11
C GLY A 11 -8.98 -9.38 -13.01
N ILE A 12 -8.80 -8.11 -13.38
CA ILE A 12 -7.69 -7.64 -14.20
C ILE A 12 -6.47 -7.43 -13.31
N ASP A 13 -5.48 -8.30 -13.46
CA ASP A 13 -4.13 -8.05 -12.96
C ASP A 13 -3.57 -6.84 -13.74
N MET A 14 -3.56 -5.67 -13.11
CA MET A 14 -3.02 -4.45 -13.70
C MET A 14 -1.59 -4.65 -14.21
N ASN A 15 -0.79 -5.52 -13.58
CA ASN A 15 0.55 -5.82 -14.09
C ASN A 15 0.50 -6.55 -15.44
N ASN A 16 -0.52 -7.36 -15.70
CA ASN A 16 -0.69 -8.04 -16.98
C ASN A 16 -1.27 -7.12 -18.06
N VAL A 17 -2.13 -6.16 -17.70
CA VAL A 17 -2.59 -5.14 -18.65
C VAL A 17 -1.49 -4.17 -19.03
N LEU A 18 -0.67 -3.75 -18.06
CA LEU A 18 0.44 -2.84 -18.32
C LEU A 18 1.48 -3.46 -19.29
N LYS A 19 1.69 -4.79 -19.25
CA LYS A 19 2.57 -5.50 -20.21
C LYS A 19 2.16 -5.34 -21.68
N GLY A 20 0.92 -4.96 -21.97
CA GLY A 20 0.45 -4.69 -23.33
C GLY A 20 0.90 -3.34 -23.90
N PHE A 21 1.49 -2.48 -23.08
CA PHE A 21 1.90 -1.12 -23.45
C PHE A 21 3.43 -0.94 -23.38
N PRO A 22 4.02 0.00 -24.14
CA PRO A 22 5.43 0.37 -23.99
C PRO A 22 5.74 0.91 -22.58
N GLU A 23 6.97 0.75 -22.10
CA GLU A 23 7.39 1.16 -20.74
C GLU A 23 7.09 2.63 -20.43
N CYS A 24 7.27 3.52 -21.40
CA CYS A 24 6.95 4.93 -21.24
C CYS A 24 5.47 5.14 -20.89
N LEU A 25 4.58 4.45 -21.60
CA LEU A 25 3.14 4.58 -21.39
C LEU A 25 2.68 3.88 -20.11
N GLN A 26 3.28 2.74 -19.75
CA GLN A 26 3.04 2.08 -18.46
C GLN A 26 3.33 3.04 -17.30
N ALA A 27 4.46 3.75 -17.37
CA ALA A 27 4.84 4.70 -16.34
C ALA A 27 3.87 5.88 -16.23
N ASP A 28 3.34 6.37 -17.35
CA ASP A 28 2.35 7.46 -17.33
C ASP A 28 0.98 7.00 -16.78
N ILE A 29 0.58 5.76 -17.09
CA ILE A 29 -0.62 5.14 -16.51
C ILE A 29 -0.46 4.97 -15.00
N CYS A 30 0.65 4.36 -14.54
CA CYS A 30 0.93 4.19 -13.12
C CYS A 30 0.99 5.53 -12.37
N LEU A 31 1.58 6.56 -12.98
CA LEU A 31 1.63 7.90 -12.41
C LEU A 31 0.21 8.48 -12.25
N HIS A 32 -0.65 8.30 -13.25
CA HIS A 32 -2.04 8.79 -13.20
C HIS A 32 -2.89 8.07 -12.14
N LEU A 33 -2.74 6.74 -12.02
CA LEU A 33 -3.45 5.92 -11.04
C LEU A 33 -3.06 6.29 -9.60
N ASN A 34 -1.77 6.50 -9.36
CA ASN A 34 -1.25 6.82 -8.04
C ASN A 34 -1.21 8.34 -7.74
N ARG A 35 -1.73 9.19 -8.64
CA ARG A 35 -1.56 10.65 -8.55
C ARG A 35 -2.03 11.25 -7.22
N ASN A 36 -3.17 10.79 -6.71
CA ASN A 36 -3.76 11.34 -5.50
C ASN A 36 -2.87 11.04 -4.29
N LEU A 37 -2.37 9.82 -4.20
CA LEU A 37 -1.44 9.38 -3.17
C LEU A 37 -0.11 10.14 -3.28
N LEU A 38 0.45 10.25 -4.48
CA LEU A 38 1.73 10.93 -4.71
C LEU A 38 1.67 12.44 -4.45
N GLN A 39 0.50 13.07 -4.63
CA GLN A 39 0.31 14.51 -4.38
C GLN A 39 -0.04 14.82 -2.92
N ASN A 40 -0.86 13.97 -2.26
CA ASN A 40 -1.38 14.26 -0.93
C ASN A 40 -0.49 13.72 0.19
N CYS A 41 0.28 12.67 -0.07
CA CYS A 41 1.12 12.06 0.94
C CYS A 41 2.39 12.88 1.16
N ASN A 42 2.62 13.31 2.41
CA ASN A 42 3.78 14.11 2.80
C ASN A 42 5.12 13.42 2.50
N ALA A 43 5.15 12.09 2.42
CA ALA A 43 6.37 11.32 2.11
C ALA A 43 6.95 11.65 0.72
N PHE A 44 6.13 12.15 -0.21
CA PHE A 44 6.56 12.48 -1.58
C PHE A 44 6.74 13.98 -1.83
N LYS A 45 6.54 14.81 -0.79
CA LYS A 45 6.66 16.26 -0.94
C LYS A 45 8.08 16.65 -1.36
N GLY A 46 8.18 17.37 -2.48
CA GLY A 46 9.47 17.80 -3.04
C GLY A 46 10.17 16.78 -3.94
N ALA A 47 9.60 15.59 -4.16
CA ALA A 47 10.12 14.66 -5.15
C ALA A 47 9.98 15.21 -6.58
N SER A 48 11.00 15.00 -7.41
CA SER A 48 10.97 15.46 -8.80
C SER A 48 9.94 14.67 -9.63
N PRO A 49 9.40 15.22 -10.73
CA PRO A 49 8.46 14.50 -11.60
C PRO A 49 9.01 13.16 -12.11
N GLY A 50 10.31 13.11 -12.43
CA GLY A 50 10.97 11.86 -12.83
C GLY A 50 11.04 10.83 -11.70
N CYS A 51 11.29 11.27 -10.47
CA CYS A 51 11.28 10.39 -9.29
C CYS A 51 9.87 9.84 -9.02
N LEU A 52 8.84 10.71 -9.05
CA LEU A 52 7.44 10.31 -8.89
C LEU A 52 7.01 9.30 -9.96
N ARG A 53 7.44 9.50 -11.21
CA ARG A 53 7.19 8.57 -12.30
C ARG A 53 7.81 7.20 -12.01
N VAL A 54 9.06 7.13 -11.60
CA VAL A 54 9.72 5.87 -11.25
C VAL A 54 9.09 5.19 -10.03
N LEU A 55 8.78 5.96 -8.97
CA LEU A 55 8.10 5.44 -7.79
C LEU A 55 6.72 4.87 -8.13
N SER A 56 5.97 5.54 -9.01
CA SER A 56 4.64 5.11 -9.40
C SER A 56 4.62 3.70 -10.02
N THR A 57 5.69 3.30 -10.72
CA THR A 57 5.78 1.96 -11.33
C THR A 57 6.14 0.86 -10.33
N LYS A 58 6.54 1.22 -9.11
CA LYS A 58 6.88 0.27 -8.04
C LYS A 58 5.72 -0.01 -7.10
N PHE A 59 4.66 0.80 -7.14
CA PHE A 59 3.47 0.54 -6.33
C PHE A 59 2.75 -0.72 -6.76
N LYS A 60 2.28 -1.46 -5.76
CA LYS A 60 1.35 -2.57 -5.93
C LYS A 60 0.07 -2.22 -5.19
N SER A 61 -1.06 -2.31 -5.88
CA SER A 61 -2.36 -2.11 -5.25
C SER A 61 -2.81 -3.41 -4.59
N THR A 62 -3.05 -3.34 -3.28
CA THR A 62 -3.64 -4.42 -2.48
C THR A 62 -5.03 -4.00 -2.04
N HIS A 63 -5.99 -4.92 -2.13
CA HIS A 63 -7.36 -4.70 -1.68
C HIS A 63 -7.70 -5.71 -0.59
N ALA A 64 -8.16 -5.22 0.55
CA ALA A 64 -8.57 -6.05 1.68
C ALA A 64 -10.01 -5.66 2.10
N PRO A 65 -10.96 -6.61 2.09
CA PRO A 65 -12.28 -6.38 2.65
C PRO A 65 -12.24 -6.22 4.18
N PRO A 66 -13.25 -5.55 4.77
CA PRO A 66 -13.37 -5.45 6.22
C PRO A 66 -13.27 -6.82 6.90
N GLY A 67 -12.46 -6.89 7.96
CA GLY A 67 -12.17 -8.11 8.71
C GLY A 67 -10.94 -8.89 8.22
N ASP A 68 -10.44 -8.66 7.00
CA ASP A 68 -9.23 -9.34 6.52
C ASP A 68 -7.98 -8.78 7.23
N THR A 69 -7.12 -9.69 7.69
CA THR A 69 -5.82 -9.36 8.29
C THR A 69 -4.78 -9.13 7.21
N LEU A 70 -4.17 -7.95 7.21
CA LEU A 70 -3.13 -7.52 6.28
C LEU A 70 -1.73 -7.91 6.75
N VAL A 71 -1.51 -7.87 8.07
CA VAL A 71 -0.22 -8.16 8.72
C VAL A 71 -0.50 -8.91 10.01
N HIS A 72 0.19 -10.02 10.21
CA HIS A 72 0.19 -10.76 11.46
C HIS A 72 1.42 -10.41 12.32
N PRO A 73 1.31 -10.52 13.66
CA PRO A 73 2.48 -10.51 14.51
C PRO A 73 3.48 -11.59 14.07
N GLY A 74 4.75 -11.22 13.93
CA GLY A 74 5.82 -12.08 13.41
C GLY A 74 6.08 -11.92 11.90
N ASP A 75 5.17 -11.29 11.14
CA ASP A 75 5.36 -11.07 9.70
C ASP A 75 6.50 -10.09 9.44
N LEU A 76 7.34 -10.40 8.45
CA LEU A 76 8.43 -9.52 8.04
C LEU A 76 7.89 -8.31 7.26
N LEU A 77 8.08 -7.11 7.81
CA LEU A 77 7.63 -5.86 7.19
C LEU A 77 8.66 -5.35 6.17
N THR A 78 8.63 -5.90 4.96
CA THR A 78 9.55 -5.51 3.88
C THR A 78 9.08 -4.33 3.02
N ALA A 79 7.92 -3.75 3.34
CA ALA A 79 7.28 -2.72 2.54
C ALA A 79 6.68 -1.62 3.41
N LEU A 80 6.56 -0.44 2.81
CA LEU A 80 5.83 0.69 3.34
C LEU A 80 4.47 0.77 2.66
N TYR A 81 3.41 0.89 3.45
CA TYR A 81 2.03 0.84 3.00
C TYR A 81 1.40 2.22 3.09
N PHE A 82 0.60 2.56 2.07
CA PHE A 82 -0.11 3.81 1.95
C PHE A 82 -1.60 3.54 1.80
N ILE A 83 -2.43 4.19 2.61
CA ILE A 83 -3.88 3.97 2.58
C ILE A 83 -4.51 4.91 1.58
N ALA A 84 -4.81 4.41 0.38
CA ALA A 84 -5.45 5.21 -0.67
C ALA A 84 -6.94 5.49 -0.36
N ARG A 85 -7.62 4.53 0.26
CA ARG A 85 -9.04 4.54 0.60
C ARG A 85 -9.31 3.61 1.78
N GLY A 86 -10.40 3.86 2.49
CA GLY A 86 -10.83 3.04 3.61
C GLY A 86 -10.10 3.34 4.90
N SER A 87 -10.14 2.38 5.82
CA SER A 87 -9.52 2.48 7.12
C SER A 87 -9.09 1.10 7.60
N ILE A 88 -8.05 1.10 8.43
CA ILE A 88 -7.51 -0.09 9.09
C ILE A 88 -7.33 0.20 10.56
N GLU A 89 -7.27 -0.87 11.36
CA GLU A 89 -6.86 -0.81 12.75
C GLU A 89 -5.56 -1.57 12.95
N ILE A 90 -4.76 -1.07 13.88
CA ILE A 90 -3.54 -1.71 14.36
C ILE A 90 -3.83 -2.21 15.77
N LEU A 91 -3.68 -3.50 16.00
CA LEU A 91 -3.95 -4.15 17.28
C LEU A 91 -2.69 -4.74 17.91
N LYS A 92 -2.67 -4.75 19.24
CA LYS A 92 -1.75 -5.54 20.06
C LYS A 92 -2.55 -6.22 21.16
N ASP A 93 -2.47 -7.54 21.26
CA ASP A 93 -3.19 -8.33 22.27
C ASP A 93 -4.69 -7.96 22.35
N ASP A 94 -5.36 -7.95 21.18
CA ASP A 94 -6.76 -7.53 20.97
C ASP A 94 -7.12 -6.10 21.38
N THR A 95 -6.12 -5.28 21.74
CA THR A 95 -6.30 -3.86 22.05
C THR A 95 -6.00 -3.01 20.82
N VAL A 96 -6.92 -2.13 20.44
CA VAL A 96 -6.71 -1.17 19.34
C VAL A 96 -5.71 -0.10 19.77
N MET A 97 -4.58 -0.08 19.08
CA MET A 97 -3.48 0.86 19.31
C MET A 97 -3.62 2.12 18.45
N ALA A 98 -4.12 1.95 17.22
CA ALA A 98 -4.34 3.04 16.28
C ALA A 98 -5.42 2.66 15.25
N ILE A 99 -6.05 3.69 14.69
CA ILE A 99 -6.90 3.60 13.50
C ILE A 99 -6.28 4.52 12.46
N LEU A 100 -6.00 3.98 11.28
CA LEU A 100 -5.42 4.71 10.17
C LEU A 100 -6.41 4.76 9.02
N GLY A 101 -6.54 5.92 8.39
CA GLY A 101 -7.46 6.18 7.31
C GLY A 101 -6.77 6.63 6.02
N LYS A 102 -7.57 7.18 5.11
CA LYS A 102 -7.07 7.73 3.85
C LYS A 102 -5.89 8.70 4.08
N ASP A 103 -4.85 8.53 3.27
CA ASP A 103 -3.60 9.29 3.23
C ASP A 103 -2.63 9.01 4.40
N ASP A 104 -2.98 8.12 5.34
CA ASP A 104 -2.06 7.61 6.36
C ASP A 104 -1.10 6.54 5.80
N ILE A 105 -0.01 6.33 6.54
CA ILE A 105 1.11 5.46 6.18
C ILE A 105 1.42 4.54 7.36
N PHE A 106 1.73 3.27 7.08
CA PHE A 106 2.28 2.35 8.08
C PHE A 106 3.34 1.43 7.48
N GLY A 107 4.18 0.85 8.32
CA GLY A 107 5.30 0.00 7.92
C GLY A 107 6.54 0.28 8.75
N GLU A 108 7.68 -0.25 8.30
CA GLU A 108 8.96 -0.07 8.96
C GLU A 108 9.75 1.11 8.35
N ASP A 109 10.56 1.78 9.18
CA ASP A 109 11.51 2.80 8.70
C ASP A 109 12.68 2.12 7.97
N ILE A 110 12.71 2.33 6.65
CA ILE A 110 13.73 1.80 5.72
C ILE A 110 15.14 2.26 6.08
N LYS A 111 15.29 3.36 6.85
CA LYS A 111 16.60 3.89 7.26
C LYS A 111 17.12 3.32 8.58
N SER A 112 16.33 2.52 9.30
CA SER A 112 16.77 2.00 10.59
C SER A 112 17.80 0.88 10.37
N ASN A 113 19.05 1.16 10.72
CA ASN A 113 20.21 0.28 10.48
C ASN A 113 20.27 -0.90 11.49
N ASN A 114 19.13 -1.29 12.06
CA ASN A 114 19.08 -2.32 13.09
C ASN A 114 18.97 -3.70 12.45
N SER A 115 19.96 -4.54 12.75
CA SER A 115 20.15 -5.91 12.28
C SER A 115 19.14 -6.93 12.85
N MET A 116 18.08 -6.47 13.54
CA MET A 116 16.99 -7.34 13.96
C MET A 116 15.88 -7.20 12.94
N GLN A 117 15.73 -8.21 12.09
CA GLN A 117 14.69 -8.34 11.08
C GLN A 117 13.34 -7.85 11.62
N GLY A 118 12.79 -6.82 10.98
CA GLY A 118 11.57 -6.10 11.38
C GLY A 118 10.31 -6.94 11.25
N GLN A 119 10.16 -7.88 12.18
CA GLN A 119 8.92 -8.60 12.38
C GLN A 119 7.91 -7.67 13.03
N SER A 120 6.69 -7.67 12.51
CA SER A 120 5.60 -6.91 13.08
C SER A 120 5.33 -7.38 14.51
N MET A 121 5.23 -6.45 15.46
CA MET A 121 4.70 -6.74 16.79
C MET A 121 3.18 -6.56 16.87
N TYR A 122 2.56 -6.14 15.77
CA TYR A 122 1.16 -5.72 15.70
C TYR A 122 0.40 -6.52 14.66
N CYS A 123 -0.90 -6.69 14.89
CA CYS A 123 -1.84 -7.15 13.89
C CYS A 123 -2.42 -5.94 13.15
N VAL A 124 -2.55 -6.02 11.84
CA VAL A 124 -3.19 -4.96 11.03
C VAL A 124 -4.41 -5.54 10.34
N ARG A 125 -5.59 -4.96 10.57
CA ARG A 125 -6.87 -5.46 10.04
C ARG A 125 -7.64 -4.36 9.32
N ALA A 126 -8.26 -4.70 8.20
CA ALA A 126 -9.12 -3.76 7.48
C ALA A 126 -10.45 -3.53 8.21
N LEU A 127 -10.87 -2.27 8.34
CA LEU A 127 -12.17 -1.86 8.91
C LEU A 127 -13.17 -1.46 7.83
N SER A 128 -12.72 -0.79 6.76
CA SER A 128 -13.58 -0.30 5.68
C SER A 128 -12.87 -0.32 4.32
N TYR A 129 -13.65 -0.21 3.24
CA TYR A 129 -13.16 -0.09 1.85
C TYR A 129 -12.71 1.33 1.48
#